data_AF-A0A4R0RJC0-F1
#
_entry.id   AF-A0A4R0RJC0-F1
#
_cell.length_a   1.000
_cell.length_b   1.000
_cell.length_c   1.000
_cell.angle_alpha   90.00
_cell.angle_beta   90.00
_cell.angle_gamma   90.00
#
_symmetry.space_group_name_H-M   'P 1'
#
loop_
_entity.id
_entity.type
_entity.pdbx_description
1 polymer ?
#
loop_
_entity_poly.entity_id
_entity_poly.type
_entity_poly.pdbx_seq_one_letter_code
_entity_poly.pdbx_strand_id
1 'polypeptide(L)'
;MNCSDYSTAWVCRTCGSLVSLGYDDVTLGEQRVGPNAVSRPTGPGGEYCRVCRAVQEEEDERARATLAANGAAAPGQNGLRVAISSQNVLGSSRKGGDLDIVAIPYVFRYLCAELAAMGIAVSLEVH
;
A
#
# COMPACT_ATOMS: atom_id res chain seq x y z
N MET A 1 20.94 -19.93 11.39
CA MET A 1 19.74 -19.14 11.75
C MET A 1 18.45 -19.97 11.83
N ASN A 2 18.40 -21.20 11.28
CA ASN A 2 17.15 -21.97 11.15
C ASN A 2 16.69 -22.70 12.43
N CYS A 3 17.41 -22.58 13.56
CA CYS A 3 17.21 -23.44 14.73
C CYS A 3 16.74 -22.72 16.00
N SER A 4 16.64 -21.38 16.00
CA SER A 4 16.20 -20.64 17.20
C SER A 4 15.42 -19.36 16.87
N ASP A 5 15.83 -18.61 15.85
CA ASP A 5 15.34 -17.24 15.65
C ASP A 5 14.75 -16.97 14.26
N TYR A 6 14.50 -18.01 13.46
CA TYR A 6 13.88 -17.84 12.14
C TYR A 6 12.45 -17.28 12.28
N SER A 7 12.20 -16.11 11.70
CA SER A 7 10.87 -15.50 11.65
C SER A 7 10.62 -14.88 10.28
N THR A 8 9.35 -14.75 9.90
CA THR A 8 8.94 -14.00 8.72
C THR A 8 8.33 -12.67 9.13
N ALA A 9 8.60 -11.63 8.35
CA ALA A 9 8.05 -10.30 8.59
C ALA A 9 7.71 -9.61 7.26
N TRP A 10 6.73 -8.70 7.32
CA TRP A 10 6.40 -7.84 6.19
C TRP A 10 7.30 -6.60 6.19
N VAL A 11 7.82 -6.24 5.03
CA VAL A 11 8.59 -5.01 4.79
C VAL A 11 7.94 -4.25 3.65
N CYS A 12 7.71 -2.95 3.86
CA CYS A 12 7.19 -2.09 2.80
C CYS A 12 8.26 -1.78 1.76
N ARG A 13 7.97 -2.03 0.48
CA ARG A 13 8.88 -1.72 -0.62
C ARG A 13 9.11 -0.21 -0.81
N THR A 14 8.13 0.60 -0.43
CA THR A 14 8.16 2.04 -0.66
C THR A 14 8.97 2.79 0.40
N CYS A 15 8.80 2.44 1.69
CA CYS A 15 9.49 3.14 2.80
C CYS A 15 10.50 2.27 3.56
N GLY A 16 10.60 0.98 3.26
CA GLY A 16 11.47 0.04 3.96
C GLY A 16 11.05 -0.25 5.40
N SER A 17 9.88 0.22 5.85
CA SER A 17 9.43 -0.02 7.22
C SER A 17 9.03 -1.47 7.42
N LEU A 18 9.54 -2.05 8.51
CA LEU A 18 9.19 -3.38 9.00
C LEU A 18 8.11 -3.33 10.11
N VAL A 19 7.90 -2.16 10.72
CA VAL A 19 7.05 -1.99 11.91
C VAL A 19 5.72 -1.28 11.61
N SER A 20 5.53 -0.79 10.39
CA SER A 20 4.35 0.01 9.99
C SER A 20 3.25 -0.82 9.32
N LEU A 21 3.18 -2.12 9.59
CA LEU A 21 2.15 -3.02 9.03
C LEU A 21 0.75 -2.69 9.56
N GLY A 22 -0.21 -2.55 8.66
CA GLY A 22 -1.64 -2.48 8.90
C GLY A 22 -2.37 -3.65 8.22
N TYR A 23 -3.61 -3.86 8.64
CA TYR A 23 -4.54 -4.82 8.05
C TYR A 23 -5.87 -4.12 7.79
N ASP A 24 -6.43 -4.31 6.61
CA ASP A 24 -7.82 -3.99 6.30
C ASP A 24 -8.65 -5.28 6.33
N ASP A 25 -9.91 -5.15 6.76
CA ASP A 25 -10.88 -6.24 6.65
C ASP A 25 -11.24 -6.47 5.18
N VAL A 26 -10.56 -7.41 4.53
CA VAL A 26 -10.80 -7.80 3.14
C VAL A 26 -11.74 -9.00 3.03
N THR A 27 -12.75 -9.09 3.89
CA THR A 27 -13.77 -10.15 3.84
C THR A 27 -14.31 -10.28 2.42
N LEU A 28 -14.17 -11.48 1.86
CA LEU A 28 -14.50 -11.87 0.48
C LEU A 28 -15.91 -11.37 0.11
N GLY A 29 -16.00 -10.23 -0.55
CA GLY A 29 -17.23 -9.76 -1.17
C GLY A 29 -17.83 -8.44 -0.65
N GLU A 30 -17.29 -7.82 0.41
CA GLU A 30 -17.62 -6.40 0.66
C GLU A 30 -16.80 -5.51 -0.26
N GLN A 31 -17.14 -5.56 -1.55
CA GLN A 31 -16.95 -4.41 -2.40
C GLN A 31 -17.73 -3.29 -1.72
N ARG A 32 -17.04 -2.41 -0.97
CA ARG A 32 -17.66 -1.19 -0.47
C ARG A 32 -18.24 -0.49 -1.70
N VAL A 33 -19.55 -0.62 -1.92
CA VAL A 33 -20.28 0.17 -2.91
C VAL A 33 -20.69 1.42 -2.19
N GLY A 34 -19.71 2.30 -1.97
CA GLY A 34 -19.92 3.66 -1.51
C GLY A 34 -19.33 4.61 -2.53
N PRO A 35 -19.88 5.81 -2.73
CA PRO A 35 -19.35 6.80 -3.67
C PRO A 35 -17.88 7.21 -3.39
N ASN A 36 -17.34 6.85 -2.21
CA ASN A 36 -15.96 7.08 -1.78
C ASN A 36 -15.10 5.80 -1.64
N ALA A 37 -15.60 4.64 -2.10
CA ALA A 37 -14.87 3.38 -1.96
C ALA A 37 -13.83 3.21 -3.07
N VAL A 38 -12.71 3.90 -2.90
CA VAL A 38 -11.51 3.66 -3.71
C VAL A 38 -10.96 2.30 -3.29
N SER A 39 -10.96 1.33 -4.22
CA SER A 39 -10.29 0.05 -4.04
C SER A 39 -8.79 0.32 -3.88
N ARG A 40 -8.31 0.30 -2.63
CA ARG A 40 -6.91 0.55 -2.31
C ARG A 40 -6.11 -0.74 -2.51
N PRO A 41 -4.85 -0.63 -2.96
CA PRO A 41 -4.00 -1.80 -3.07
C PRO A 41 -3.70 -2.35 -1.66
N THR A 42 -4.15 -3.56 -1.40
CA THR A 42 -3.82 -4.33 -0.20
C THR A 42 -3.17 -5.65 -0.57
N GLY A 43 -2.45 -6.22 0.38
CA GLY A 43 -2.00 -7.60 0.38
C GLY A 43 -3.16 -8.59 0.26
N PRO A 44 -2.87 -9.86 -0.03
CA PRO A 44 -3.88 -10.90 -0.17
C PRO A 44 -4.74 -11.11 1.10
N GLY A 45 -4.20 -10.80 2.28
CA GLY A 45 -4.90 -10.84 3.56
C GLY A 45 -5.32 -9.45 4.08
N GLY A 46 -5.22 -8.40 3.26
CA GLY A 46 -5.51 -7.02 3.66
C GLY A 46 -4.30 -6.24 4.16
N GLU A 47 -3.08 -6.76 4.00
CA GLU A 47 -1.86 -6.13 4.49
C GLU A 47 -1.55 -4.81 3.77
N TYR A 48 -1.08 -3.80 4.51
CA TYR A 48 -0.60 -2.55 3.91
C TYR A 48 0.40 -1.83 4.81
N CYS A 49 1.16 -0.89 4.27
CA CYS A 49 1.98 0.03 5.06
C CYS A 49 1.16 1.26 5.51
N ARG A 50 1.01 1.46 6.83
CA ARG A 50 0.25 2.61 7.39
C ARG A 50 0.87 3.96 7.02
N VAL A 51 2.19 4.03 6.97
CA VAL A 51 2.93 5.28 6.67
C VAL A 51 2.72 5.68 5.22
N CYS A 52 3.01 4.77 4.29
CA CYS A 52 2.84 5.06 2.85
C CYS A 52 1.38 5.33 2.50
N ARG A 53 0.44 4.63 3.14
CA ARG A 53 -0.98 4.91 2.95
C ARG A 53 -1.38 6.32 3.39
N ALA A 54 -0.93 6.77 4.56
CA ALA A 54 -1.21 8.13 5.02
C ALA A 54 -0.64 9.19 4.06
N VAL A 55 0.57 8.97 3.56
CA VAL A 55 1.19 9.85 2.55
C VAL A 55 0.36 9.89 1.26
N GLN A 56 -0.06 8.72 0.76
CA GLN A 56 -0.89 8.63 -0.45
C GLN A 56 -2.25 9.32 -0.27
N GLU A 57 -2.88 9.18 0.90
CA GLU A 57 -4.14 9.85 1.20
C GLU A 57 -4.01 11.38 1.18
N GLU A 58 -2.95 11.91 1.77
CA GLU A 58 -2.68 13.34 1.74
C GLU A 58 -2.40 13.86 0.33
N GLU A 59 -1.65 13.09 -0.47
CA GLU A 59 -1.36 13.43 -1.87
C GLU A 59 -2.63 13.40 -2.73
N ASP A 60 -3.47 12.38 -2.58
CA ASP A 60 -4.77 12.26 -3.26
C ASP A 60 -5.70 13.42 -2.89
N GLU A 61 -5.76 13.79 -1.61
CA GLU A 61 -6.57 14.92 -1.15
C GLU A 61 -6.05 16.25 -1.70
N ARG A 62 -4.73 16.47 -1.69
CA ARG A 62 -4.12 17.65 -2.33
C ARG A 62 -4.39 17.67 -3.83
N ALA A 63 -4.27 16.55 -4.53
CA ALA A 63 -4.58 16.44 -5.94
C ALA A 63 -6.05 16.79 -6.22
N ARG A 64 -6.99 16.25 -5.43
CA ARG A 64 -8.41 16.60 -5.51
C ARG A 64 -8.67 18.08 -5.27
N ALA A 65 -8.03 18.68 -4.27
CA ALA A 65 -8.14 20.10 -3.97
C ALA A 65 -7.64 20.96 -5.14
N THR A 66 -6.51 20.60 -5.78
CA THR A 66 -6.01 21.32 -6.96
C THR A 66 -6.94 21.22 -8.17
N LEU A 67 -7.54 20.05 -8.41
CA LEU A 67 -8.52 19.85 -9.48
C LEU A 67 -9.80 20.65 -9.24
N ALA A 68 -10.24 20.80 -7.98
CA ALA A 68 -11.39 21.61 -7.62
C ALA A 68 -11.10 23.12 -7.70
N ALA A 69 -9.91 23.56 -7.28
CA ALA A 69 -9.51 24.96 -7.25
C ALA A 69 -9.26 25.56 -8.64
N ASN A 70 -8.77 24.76 -9.60
CA ASN A 70 -8.51 25.21 -10.98
C ASN A 70 -9.77 25.43 -11.84
N GLY A 71 -10.95 25.39 -11.23
CA GLY A 71 -12.21 25.74 -11.88
C GLY A 71 -12.71 24.65 -12.81
N ALA A 72 -13.94 24.23 -12.57
CA ALA A 72 -14.72 23.47 -13.54
C ALA A 72 -15.03 24.32 -14.78
N ALA A 73 -14.06 24.45 -15.70
CA ALA A 73 -14.39 24.39 -17.11
C ALA A 73 -14.41 22.90 -17.45
N ALA A 74 -15.59 22.28 -17.40
CA ALA A 74 -15.78 20.98 -18.02
C ALA A 74 -15.29 21.09 -19.47
N PRO A 75 -14.26 20.35 -19.91
CA PRO A 75 -13.99 20.30 -21.33
C PRO A 75 -15.16 19.58 -21.96
N GLY A 76 -15.86 20.27 -22.87
CA GLY A 76 -16.67 19.61 -23.88
C GLY A 76 -15.87 18.42 -24.42
N GLN A 77 -16.48 17.24 -24.28
CA GLN A 77 -15.83 15.96 -24.44
C GLN A 77 -15.48 15.69 -25.91
N ASN A 78 -14.34 16.18 -26.40
CA ASN A 78 -13.75 15.69 -27.65
C ASN A 78 -12.44 14.91 -27.38
N GLY A 79 -12.46 14.06 -26.36
CA GLY A 79 -11.44 13.03 -26.14
C GLY A 79 -12.00 11.67 -26.54
N LEU A 80 -11.47 11.06 -27.60
CA LEU A 80 -11.84 9.71 -27.98
C LEU A 80 -11.34 8.73 -26.91
N ARG A 81 -12.25 8.25 -26.06
CA ARG A 81 -11.99 7.17 -25.12
C ARG A 81 -12.06 5.84 -25.88
N VAL A 82 -10.91 5.19 -26.05
CA VAL A 82 -10.86 3.83 -26.60
C VAL A 82 -10.84 2.85 -25.43
N ALA A 83 -11.88 2.03 -25.33
CA ALA A 83 -11.96 0.98 -24.32
C ALA A 83 -11.16 -0.24 -24.76
N ILE A 84 -10.23 -0.69 -23.92
CA ILE A 84 -9.52 -1.96 -24.10
C ILE A 84 -10.31 -3.06 -23.41
N SER A 85 -10.53 -4.19 -24.10
CA SER A 85 -11.22 -5.36 -23.54
C SER A 85 -10.44 -5.94 -22.36
N SER A 86 -11.11 -6.27 -21.26
CA SER A 86 -10.51 -6.92 -20.08
C SER A 86 -9.93 -8.30 -20.39
N GLN A 87 -10.39 -8.96 -21.46
CA GLN A 87 -9.81 -10.21 -21.98
C GLN A 87 -8.39 -10.01 -22.54
N ASN A 88 -8.03 -8.76 -22.85
CA ASN A 88 -6.70 -8.32 -23.25
C ASN A 88 -5.92 -7.69 -22.07
N VAL A 89 -6.49 -7.69 -20.85
CA VAL A 89 -5.82 -7.27 -19.62
C VAL A 89 -5.34 -8.55 -18.91
N LEU A 90 -4.19 -9.05 -19.35
CA LEU A 90 -3.60 -10.23 -18.77
C LEU A 90 -2.80 -9.86 -17.51
N GLY A 91 -3.16 -10.45 -16.38
CA GLY A 91 -2.29 -10.55 -15.22
C GLY A 91 -1.91 -9.23 -14.55
N SER A 92 -2.86 -8.36 -14.17
CA SER A 92 -2.63 -7.38 -13.09
C SER A 92 -2.38 -8.03 -11.72
N SER A 93 -1.93 -9.28 -11.71
CA SER A 93 -1.43 -10.02 -10.57
C SER A 93 -0.02 -9.55 -10.23
N ARG A 94 0.11 -8.31 -9.74
CA ARG A 94 1.00 -8.06 -8.61
C ARG A 94 0.22 -8.44 -7.35
N LYS A 95 -0.04 -9.74 -7.19
CA LYS A 95 -0.66 -10.33 -6.00
C LYS A 95 0.26 -10.03 -4.80
N GLY A 96 0.03 -9.15 -3.85
CA GLY A 96 -0.92 -8.07 -3.58
C GLY A 96 -0.18 -7.10 -2.64
N GLY A 97 -0.57 -5.82 -2.62
CA GLY A 97 -0.04 -4.81 -1.69
C GLY A 97 1.36 -4.30 -2.02
N ASP A 98 1.82 -3.29 -1.29
CA ASP A 98 3.14 -2.62 -1.38
C ASP A 98 4.22 -3.26 -0.50
N LEU A 99 3.98 -4.49 -0.03
CA LEU A 99 4.78 -5.17 0.99
C LEU A 99 5.36 -6.49 0.47
N ASP A 100 6.54 -6.85 0.97
CA ASP A 100 7.22 -8.14 0.76
C ASP A 100 7.35 -8.91 2.08
N ILE A 101 7.33 -10.24 2.01
CA ILE A 101 7.64 -11.10 3.16
C ILE A 101 9.13 -11.46 3.11
N VAL A 102 9.86 -11.13 4.18
CA VAL A 102 11.29 -11.45 4.34
C VAL A 102 11.50 -12.42 5.49
N ALA A 103 12.53 -13.26 5.39
CA ALA A 103 12.99 -14.11 6.47
C ALA A 103 14.08 -13.38 7.28
N ILE A 104 13.84 -13.15 8.57
CA ILE A 104 14.75 -12.41 9.46
C ILE A 104 14.79 -13.02 10.88
N PRO A 105 15.86 -12.76 11.65
CA PRO A 105 15.89 -13.07 13.08
C PRO A 105 14.79 -12.31 13.84
N TYR A 106 14.04 -12.99 14.72
CA TYR A 106 13.01 -12.31 15.53
C TYR A 106 13.60 -11.18 16.41
N VAL A 107 14.82 -11.38 16.91
CA VAL A 107 15.56 -10.37 17.69
C VAL A 107 15.78 -9.08 16.89
N PHE A 108 16.03 -9.18 15.57
CA PHE A 108 16.19 -8.00 14.73
C PHE A 108 14.87 -7.21 14.59
N ARG A 109 13.73 -7.92 14.49
CA ARG A 109 12.41 -7.28 14.51
C ARG A 109 12.15 -6.53 15.82
N TYR A 110 12.56 -7.11 16.96
CA TYR A 110 12.44 -6.46 18.26
C TYR A 110 13.32 -5.21 18.35
N LEU A 111 14.57 -5.29 17.89
CA LEU A 111 15.47 -4.14 17.82
C LEU A 111 14.86 -2.97 17.02
N CYS A 112 14.28 -3.25 15.86
CA CYS A 112 13.64 -2.20 15.04
C CYS A 112 12.45 -1.55 15.77
N ALA A 113 11.70 -2.29 16.60
CA ALA A 113 10.61 -1.74 17.39
C ALA A 113 11.10 -0.83 18.52
N GLU A 114 12.15 -1.23 19.25
CA GLU A 114 12.76 -0.43 20.31
C GLU A 114 13.38 0.87 19.75
N LEU A 115 14.08 0.79 18.62
CA LEU A 115 14.60 1.97 17.93
C LEU A 115 13.48 2.91 17.49
N ALA A 116 12.38 2.37 16.95
CA ALA A 116 11.21 3.17 16.59
C ALA A 116 10.56 3.86 17.81
N ALA A 117 10.53 3.21 18.98
CA ALA A 117 10.05 3.80 20.23
C ALA A 117 10.91 4.98 20.70
N MET A 118 12.20 5.00 20.35
CA MET A 118 13.11 6.14 20.54
C MET A 118 13.02 7.20 19.43
N GLY A 119 12.13 7.02 18.44
CA GLY A 119 12.00 7.91 17.29
C GLY A 119 13.06 7.71 16.20
N ILE A 120 13.82 6.60 16.24
CA ILE A 120 14.82 6.26 15.24
C ILE A 120 14.17 5.40 14.15
N ALA A 121 14.11 5.93 12.92
CA ALA A 121 13.57 5.23 11.77
C ALA A 121 14.64 4.32 11.12
N VAL A 122 14.36 3.02 11.09
CA VAL A 122 15.17 2.04 10.35
C VAL A 122 14.44 1.68 9.06
N SER A 123 15.07 1.89 7.91
CA SER A 123 14.55 1.55 6.59
C SER A 123 15.35 0.39 6.01
N LEU A 124 14.65 -0.67 5.59
CA LEU A 124 15.23 -1.84 4.96
C LEU A 124 14.97 -1.79 3.46
N GLU A 125 16.02 -1.94 2.66
CA GLU A 125 15.93 -2.12 1.21
C GLU A 125 15.90 -3.61 0.88
N VAL A 126 14.91 -4.04 0.09
CA VAL A 126 14.77 -5.42 -0.40
C VAL A 126 15.16 -5.42 -1.88
N HIS A 127 16.26 -6.10 -2.22
CA HIS A 127 16.79 -6.24 -3.59
C HIS A 127 16.33 -7.54 -4.25
#